data_AF-A0AAD7M958-F1
#
_entry.id   AF-A0AAD7M958-F1
#
_cell.length_a   1.000
_cell.length_b   1.000
_cell.length_c   1.000
_cell.angle_alpha   90.00
_cell.angle_beta   90.00
_cell.angle_gamma   90.00
#
_symmetry.space_group_name_H-M   'P 1'
#
loop_
_entity.id
_entity.type
_entity.pdbx_description
1 polymer ?
#
loop_
_entity_poly.entity_id
_entity_poly.type
_entity_poly.pdbx_seq_one_letter_code
_entity_poly.pdbx_strand_id
1 'polypeptide(L)'
;MDSKLPQPPTVAVPRPGGDVTIRQFQPRDAAQVHALLVEGLVYGPESPRNAALQQNLTRGISCVSYLGVLLGLSCVWQQDLALRLAGSVLALGSAALFTYVRKVTTKLFVDFCAKARETDMADIMHSYEIPVSADAAQGPGGFWVAAIESPDKKTSEVVGYLGFDYRVDPDPTSGELRRMIVSMNHRRRKIGVAAHDGGDRPCPEALATVDHA
;
A
#
# COMPACT_ATOMS: atom_id res chain seq x y z
N MET A 1 -2.01 25.68 6.27
CA MET A 1 -1.92 25.03 4.94
C MET A 1 -2.87 23.85 4.95
N ASP A 2 -4.13 24.09 4.57
CA ASP A 2 -5.14 23.04 4.45
C ASP A 2 -4.98 22.36 3.08
N SER A 3 -4.02 21.44 2.98
CA SER A 3 -4.03 20.47 1.89
C SER A 3 -5.23 19.56 2.11
N LYS A 4 -6.36 19.87 1.46
CA LYS A 4 -7.48 18.94 1.31
C LYS A 4 -6.89 17.65 0.75
N LEU A 5 -6.70 16.66 1.61
CA LEU A 5 -6.32 15.32 1.19
C LEU A 5 -7.33 14.90 0.13
N PRO A 6 -6.89 14.48 -1.08
CA PRO A 6 -7.81 14.02 -2.10
C PRO A 6 -8.63 12.89 -1.48
N GLN A 7 -9.95 13.08 -1.44
CA GLN A 7 -10.83 12.00 -1.01
C GLN A 7 -10.60 10.83 -1.96
N PRO A 8 -10.46 9.59 -1.44
CA PRO A 8 -10.30 8.44 -2.29
C PRO A 8 -11.48 8.41 -3.27
N PRO A 9 -11.25 8.21 -4.58
CA PRO A 9 -12.35 8.00 -5.49
C PRO A 9 -13.20 6.85 -4.95
N THR A 10 -14.52 7.02 -4.97
CA THR A 10 -15.46 5.96 -4.58
C THR A 10 -15.24 4.77 -5.51
N VAL A 11 -14.45 3.80 -5.06
CA VAL A 11 -14.23 2.55 -5.77
C VAL A 11 -15.56 1.81 -5.74
N ALA A 12 -16.14 1.56 -6.91
CA ALA A 12 -17.38 0.81 -7.02
C ALA A 12 -17.20 -0.56 -6.34
N VAL A 13 -18.18 -0.98 -5.54
CA VAL A 13 -18.13 -2.30 -4.88
C VAL A 13 -18.08 -3.38 -5.97
N PRO A 14 -17.05 -4.25 -5.98
CA PRO A 14 -16.87 -5.23 -7.05
C PRO A 14 -18.01 -6.24 -7.05
N ARG A 15 -18.58 -6.52 -8.22
CA ARG A 15 -19.58 -7.59 -8.36
C ARG A 15 -18.85 -8.95 -8.35
N PRO A 16 -19.25 -9.90 -7.50
CA PRO A 16 -18.66 -11.25 -7.51
C PRO A 16 -19.02 -11.97 -8.82
N GLY A 17 -18.02 -12.36 -9.62
CA GLY A 17 -18.21 -13.26 -10.76
C GLY A 17 -17.55 -12.90 -12.09
N GLY A 18 -16.78 -11.81 -12.18
CA GLY A 18 -16.00 -11.52 -13.39
C GLY A 18 -14.67 -12.27 -13.44
N ASP A 19 -14.28 -12.75 -14.62
CA ASP A 19 -12.97 -13.37 -14.83
C ASP A 19 -11.85 -12.33 -14.66
N VAL A 20 -10.82 -12.71 -13.90
CA VAL A 20 -9.64 -11.87 -13.69
C VAL A 20 -8.71 -12.05 -14.88
N THR A 21 -8.46 -10.96 -15.61
CA THR A 21 -7.51 -10.92 -16.73
C THR A 21 -6.25 -10.21 -16.29
N ILE A 22 -5.09 -10.79 -16.61
CA ILE A 22 -3.80 -10.14 -16.38
C ILE A 22 -3.33 -9.59 -17.72
N ARG A 23 -3.05 -8.29 -17.75
CA ARG A 23 -2.62 -7.59 -18.95
C ARG A 23 -1.57 -6.54 -18.62
N GLN A 24 -0.85 -6.10 -19.63
CA GLN A 24 0.05 -4.98 -19.49
C GLN A 24 -0.72 -3.71 -19.13
N PHE A 25 -0.09 -2.85 -18.34
CA PHE A 25 -0.62 -1.57 -17.94
C PHE A 25 -0.96 -0.71 -19.17
N GLN A 26 -2.05 0.03 -19.07
CA GLN A 26 -2.46 1.02 -20.06
C GLN A 26 -2.63 2.38 -19.38
N PRO A 27 -2.36 3.52 -20.07
CA PRO A 27 -2.50 4.86 -19.49
C PRO A 27 -3.83 5.13 -18.79
N ARG A 28 -4.92 4.54 -19.30
CA ARG A 28 -6.27 4.65 -18.71
C ARG A 28 -6.40 4.02 -17.32
N ASP A 29 -5.49 3.12 -16.95
CA ASP A 29 -5.48 2.45 -15.64
C ASP A 29 -4.79 3.29 -14.56
N ALA A 30 -4.04 4.35 -14.92
CA ALA A 30 -3.19 5.12 -14.01
C ALA A 30 -3.93 5.59 -12.76
N ALA A 31 -5.13 6.15 -12.93
CA ALA A 31 -5.94 6.63 -11.81
C ALA A 31 -6.36 5.49 -10.86
N GLN A 32 -6.72 4.32 -11.40
CA GLN A 32 -7.11 3.15 -10.59
C GLN A 32 -5.89 2.56 -9.87
N VAL A 33 -4.73 2.47 -10.54
CA VAL A 33 -3.47 2.02 -9.94
C VAL A 33 -3.06 2.94 -8.79
N HIS A 34 -3.13 4.26 -8.96
CA HIS A 34 -2.83 5.22 -7.90
C HIS A 34 -3.82 5.12 -6.73
N ALA A 35 -5.12 4.95 -7.02
CA ALA A 35 -6.12 4.74 -5.98
C ALA A 35 -5.82 3.45 -5.20
N LEU A 36 -5.50 2.37 -5.90
CA LEU A 36 -5.19 1.08 -5.31
C LEU A 36 -3.90 1.11 -4.49
N LEU A 37 -2.89 1.89 -4.90
CA LEU A 37 -1.68 2.14 -4.11
C LEU A 37 -2.01 2.75 -2.76
N VAL A 38 -2.79 3.83 -2.77
CA VAL A 38 -3.15 4.57 -1.55
C VAL A 38 -4.10 3.74 -0.68
N GLU A 39 -5.07 3.05 -1.28
CA GLU A 39 -5.95 2.14 -0.55
C GLU A 39 -5.16 0.99 0.09
N GLY A 40 -4.32 0.30 -0.69
CA GLY A 40 -3.55 -0.86 -0.23
C GLY A 40 -2.56 -0.53 0.87
N LEU A 41 -1.90 0.63 0.83
CA LEU A 41 -0.88 1.03 1.80
C LEU A 41 -1.41 1.85 2.97
N VAL A 42 -2.39 2.71 2.71
CA VAL A 42 -2.86 3.71 3.67
C VAL A 42 -4.23 3.31 4.21
N TYR A 43 -5.29 3.37 3.42
CA TYR A 43 -6.67 3.38 3.96
C TYR A 43 -7.34 2.01 4.16
N GLY A 44 -6.85 0.96 3.50
CA GLY A 44 -7.45 -0.37 3.55
C GLY A 44 -7.46 -0.98 4.95
N PRO A 45 -8.45 -1.83 5.29
CA PRO A 45 -8.58 -2.42 6.62
C PRO A 45 -7.33 -3.19 7.06
N GLU A 46 -6.74 -3.99 6.17
CA GLU A 46 -5.48 -4.71 6.41
C GLU A 46 -4.24 -3.96 5.85
N SER A 47 -4.32 -2.64 5.70
CA SER A 47 -3.19 -1.88 5.16
C SER A 47 -1.98 -1.94 6.11
N PRO A 48 -0.74 -1.88 5.58
CA PRO A 48 0.47 -1.73 6.39
C PRO A 48 0.38 -0.58 7.39
N ARG A 49 -0.28 0.55 7.04
CA ARG A 49 -0.55 1.62 8.00
C ARG A 49 -1.39 1.13 9.17
N ASN A 50 -2.52 0.46 8.91
CA ASN A 50 -3.38 -0.03 9.98
C ASN A 50 -2.67 -1.07 10.85
N ALA A 51 -1.92 -1.99 10.24
CA ALA A 51 -1.08 -2.96 10.96
C ALA A 51 -0.04 -2.26 11.84
N ALA A 52 0.66 -1.24 11.32
CA ALA A 52 1.62 -0.45 12.09
C ALA A 52 0.94 0.31 13.24
N LEU A 53 -0.25 0.88 13.03
CA LEU A 53 -1.02 1.57 14.06
C LEU A 53 -1.57 0.64 15.14
N GLN A 54 -1.89 -0.61 14.80
CA GLN A 54 -2.28 -1.65 15.75
C GLN A 54 -1.07 -2.13 16.55
N GLN A 55 0.05 -2.43 15.87
CA GLN A 55 1.30 -2.82 16.53
C GLN A 55 1.81 -1.71 17.46
N ASN A 56 1.57 -0.44 17.14
CA ASN A 56 1.95 0.66 18.01
C ASN A 56 1.24 0.59 19.37
N LEU A 57 0.02 0.06 19.46
CA LEU A 57 -0.70 -0.09 20.74
C LEU A 57 0.01 -1.01 21.73
N THR A 58 0.80 -1.97 21.24
CA THR A 58 1.51 -2.95 22.08
C THR A 58 2.99 -2.61 22.28
N ARG A 59 3.52 -1.57 21.61
CA ARG A 59 4.92 -1.16 21.77
C ARG A 59 5.13 -0.37 23.07
N GLY A 60 6.36 -0.42 23.58
CA GLY A 60 6.74 0.20 24.85
C GLY A 60 6.36 1.68 24.99
N ILE A 61 6.41 2.46 23.89
CA ILE A 61 6.00 3.88 23.90
C ILE A 61 4.52 4.05 24.27
N SER A 62 3.65 3.18 23.76
CA SER A 62 2.22 3.23 24.11
C SER A 62 2.00 2.79 25.55
N CYS A 63 2.72 1.76 26.04
CA CYS A 63 2.66 1.37 27.45
C CYS A 63 3.07 2.53 28.38
N VAL A 64 4.17 3.22 28.07
CA VAL A 64 4.62 4.41 28.84
C VAL A 64 3.57 5.52 28.79
N SER A 65 2.97 5.74 27.61
CA SER A 65 1.91 6.76 27.46
C SER A 65 0.66 6.40 28.27
N TYR A 66 0.22 5.14 28.26
CA TYR A 66 -0.91 4.67 29.05
C TYR A 66 -0.66 4.78 30.54
N LEU A 67 0.53 4.35 31.00
CA LEU A 67 0.93 4.51 32.40
C LEU A 67 0.99 5.98 32.81
N GLY A 68 1.54 6.85 31.95
CA GLY A 68 1.57 8.29 32.19
C GLY A 68 0.17 8.90 32.34
N VAL A 69 -0.77 8.50 31.48
CA VAL A 69 -2.18 8.92 31.61
C VAL A 69 -2.79 8.42 32.92
N LEU A 70 -2.64 7.14 33.25
CA LEU A 70 -3.23 6.55 34.47
C LEU A 70 -2.65 7.17 35.75
N LEU A 71 -1.32 7.32 35.82
CA LEU A 71 -0.64 7.96 36.94
C LEU A 71 -1.02 9.45 37.04
N GLY A 72 -1.07 10.15 35.92
CA GLY A 72 -1.49 11.55 35.86
C GLY A 72 -2.92 11.73 36.40
N LEU A 73 -3.86 10.89 35.95
CA LEU A 73 -5.24 10.89 36.45
C LEU A 73 -5.32 10.54 37.94
N SER A 74 -4.50 9.59 38.40
CA SER A 74 -4.43 9.24 39.82
C SER A 74 -3.96 10.42 40.69
N CYS A 75 -3.02 11.23 40.20
CA CYS A 75 -2.56 12.44 40.89
C CYS A 75 -3.61 13.56 40.90
N VAL A 76 -4.50 13.63 39.91
CA VAL A 76 -5.58 14.63 39.83
C VAL A 76 -6.62 14.46 40.94
N TRP A 77 -6.78 13.26 41.50
CA TRP A 77 -7.68 13.00 42.64
C TRP A 77 -7.11 13.42 44.00
N GLN A 78 -5.84 13.82 44.07
CA GLN A 78 -5.21 14.25 45.31
C GLN A 78 -5.67 15.65 45.73
N GLN A 79 -5.63 15.97 47.02
CA GLN A 79 -6.08 17.28 47.52
C GLN A 79 -5.09 18.42 47.23
N ASP A 80 -3.80 18.10 47.11
CA ASP A 80 -2.73 19.08 46.88
C ASP A 80 -2.82 19.69 45.47
N LEU A 81 -2.88 21.03 45.39
CA LEU A 81 -3.00 21.75 44.12
C LEU A 81 -1.79 21.52 43.19
N ALA A 82 -0.56 21.52 43.72
CA ALA A 82 0.64 21.33 42.92
C ALA A 82 0.66 19.93 42.30
N LEU A 83 0.26 18.90 43.08
CA LEU A 83 0.19 17.53 42.60
C LEU A 83 -0.90 17.34 41.54
N ARG A 84 -2.04 18.02 41.70
CA ARG A 84 -3.12 18.03 40.69
C ARG A 84 -2.69 18.65 39.37
N LEU A 85 -1.98 19.78 39.43
CA LEU A 85 -1.45 20.44 38.23
C LEU A 85 -0.41 19.56 37.53
N ALA A 86 0.54 19.00 38.28
CA ALA A 86 1.54 18.08 37.73
C ALA A 86 0.89 16.84 37.08
N GLY A 87 -0.10 16.24 37.75
CA GLY A 87 -0.86 15.10 37.23
C GLY A 87 -1.62 15.43 35.94
N SER A 88 -2.23 16.62 35.88
CA SER A 88 -2.94 17.10 34.69
C SER A 88 -2.00 17.27 33.50
N VAL A 89 -0.84 17.88 33.72
CA VAL A 89 0.19 18.07 32.69
C VAL A 89 0.71 16.72 32.21
N LEU A 90 0.98 15.78 33.12
CA LEU A 90 1.43 14.43 32.75
C LEU A 90 0.37 13.70 31.91
N ALA A 91 -0.88 13.69 32.33
CA ALA A 91 -1.95 13.00 31.62
C ALA A 91 -2.19 13.59 30.21
N LEU A 92 -2.28 14.92 30.10
CA LEU A 92 -2.45 15.59 28.83
C LEU A 92 -1.22 15.42 27.93
N GLY A 93 -0.01 15.52 28.49
CA GLY A 93 1.23 15.33 27.77
C GLY A 93 1.37 13.92 27.20
N SER A 94 1.06 12.89 27.99
CA SER A 94 1.08 11.49 27.55
C SER A 94 0.02 11.21 26.48
N ALA A 95 -1.21 11.74 26.64
CA ALA A 95 -2.25 11.62 25.62
C ALA A 95 -1.86 12.34 24.31
N ALA A 96 -1.30 13.54 24.41
CA ALA A 96 -0.80 14.30 23.26
C ALA A 96 0.33 13.54 22.54
N LEU A 97 1.30 12.99 23.28
CA LEU A 97 2.37 12.18 22.71
C LEU A 97 1.82 10.96 21.94
N PHE A 98 0.88 10.22 22.54
CA PHE A 98 0.26 9.07 21.89
C PHE A 98 -0.44 9.47 20.57
N THR A 99 -1.22 10.56 20.58
CA THR A 99 -1.88 11.05 19.35
C THR A 99 -0.87 11.56 18.32
N TYR A 100 0.21 12.20 18.76
CA TYR A 100 1.29 12.68 17.89
C TYR A 100 1.96 11.53 17.15
N VAL A 101 2.36 10.46 17.86
CA VAL A 101 2.99 9.29 17.22
C VAL A 101 2.06 8.68 16.16
N ARG A 102 0.76 8.53 16.45
CA ARG A 102 -0.22 8.00 15.47
C ARG A 102 -0.36 8.89 14.25
N LYS A 103 -0.37 10.22 14.43
CA LYS A 103 -0.40 11.20 13.33
C LYS A 103 0.86 11.13 12.49
N VAL A 104 2.04 11.07 13.10
CA VAL A 104 3.32 10.93 12.41
C VAL A 104 3.37 9.63 11.61
N THR A 105 2.99 8.49 12.19
CA THR A 105 2.93 7.21 11.46
C THR A 105 2.02 7.33 10.24
N THR A 106 0.82 7.88 10.40
CA THR A 106 -0.12 8.06 9.27
C THR A 106 0.48 8.96 8.19
N LYS A 107 1.10 10.08 8.60
CA LYS A 107 1.75 11.01 7.68
C LYS A 107 2.88 10.34 6.90
N LEU A 108 3.72 9.53 7.54
CA LEU A 108 4.80 8.81 6.87
C LEU A 108 4.29 7.91 5.73
N PHE A 109 3.19 7.16 5.94
CA PHE A 109 2.61 6.33 4.88
C PHE A 109 1.98 7.17 3.75
N VAL A 110 1.33 8.28 4.08
CA VAL A 110 0.76 9.20 3.08
C VAL A 110 1.87 9.85 2.25
N ASP A 111 2.91 10.37 2.92
CA ASP A 111 4.06 10.99 2.28
C ASP A 111 4.82 9.97 1.41
N PHE A 112 4.92 8.71 1.85
CA PHE A 112 5.47 7.63 1.02
C PHE A 112 4.67 7.41 -0.26
N CYS A 113 3.34 7.36 -0.18
CA CYS A 113 2.50 7.22 -1.37
C CYS A 113 2.56 8.45 -2.28
N ALA A 114 2.65 9.66 -1.70
CA ALA A 114 2.82 10.89 -2.46
C ALA A 114 4.16 10.89 -3.22
N LYS A 115 5.26 10.55 -2.54
CA LYS A 115 6.58 10.45 -3.16
C LYS A 115 6.61 9.37 -4.24
N ALA A 116 5.99 8.21 -4.02
CA ALA A 116 5.85 7.16 -5.03
C ALA A 116 5.14 7.66 -6.30
N ARG A 117 4.13 8.52 -6.15
CA ARG A 117 3.39 9.15 -7.27
C ARG A 117 4.19 10.19 -8.02
N GLU A 118 5.22 10.76 -7.41
CA GLU A 118 6.14 11.73 -8.03
C GLU A 118 7.34 11.05 -8.70
N THR A 119 7.66 9.81 -8.32
CA THR A 119 8.77 9.03 -8.88
C THR A 119 8.29 8.09 -9.98
N ASP A 120 8.54 6.80 -9.83
CA ASP A 120 8.23 5.72 -10.78
C ASP A 120 6.73 5.56 -11.12
N MET A 121 5.81 6.10 -10.31
CA MET A 121 4.37 6.06 -10.65
C MET A 121 3.89 7.33 -11.37
N ALA A 122 4.73 8.36 -11.53
CA ALA A 122 4.38 9.59 -12.26
C ALA A 122 4.22 9.29 -13.76
N ASP A 123 5.17 8.54 -14.31
CA ASP A 123 5.15 8.01 -15.66
C ASP A 123 5.48 6.52 -15.62
N ILE A 124 4.44 5.70 -15.38
CA ILE A 124 4.56 4.25 -15.25
C ILE A 124 5.11 3.64 -16.55
N MET A 125 4.70 4.16 -17.71
CA MET A 125 5.15 3.60 -18.98
C MET A 125 6.65 3.80 -19.18
N HIS A 126 7.14 5.02 -18.92
CA HIS A 126 8.56 5.32 -19.04
C HIS A 126 9.40 4.63 -17.97
N SER A 127 8.92 4.60 -16.72
CA SER A 127 9.66 4.06 -15.59
C SER A 127 9.87 2.55 -15.68
N TYR A 128 8.90 1.83 -16.24
CA TYR A 128 8.91 0.37 -16.37
C TYR A 128 9.13 -0.11 -17.82
N GLU A 129 9.62 0.77 -18.70
CA GLU A 129 9.98 0.45 -20.10
C GLU A 129 8.88 -0.26 -20.90
N ILE A 130 7.63 0.15 -20.66
CA ILE A 130 6.49 -0.46 -21.32
C ILE A 130 6.48 -0.02 -22.79
N PRO A 131 6.53 -0.96 -23.75
CA PRO A 131 6.51 -0.63 -25.17
C PRO A 131 5.22 0.11 -25.52
N VAL A 132 5.36 1.25 -26.21
CA VAL A 132 4.23 2.09 -26.66
C VAL A 132 3.51 1.47 -27.87
N SER A 133 4.21 0.60 -28.62
CA SER A 133 3.67 -0.11 -29.78
C SER A 133 3.79 -1.62 -29.58
N ALA A 134 2.82 -2.37 -30.09
CA ALA A 134 2.84 -3.84 -30.11
C ALA A 134 4.03 -4.40 -30.91
N ASP A 135 4.60 -3.59 -31.82
CA ASP A 135 5.73 -3.98 -32.68
C ASP A 135 7.09 -3.65 -32.04
N ALA A 136 7.12 -2.92 -30.92
CA ALA A 136 8.36 -2.61 -30.22
C ALA A 136 8.83 -3.83 -29.43
N ALA A 137 10.13 -4.12 -29.50
CA ALA A 137 10.74 -5.18 -28.69
C ALA A 137 10.39 -4.95 -27.22
N GLN A 138 9.79 -5.96 -26.61
CA GLN A 138 9.38 -5.91 -25.21
C GLN A 138 10.67 -5.82 -24.37
N GLY A 139 10.83 -4.70 -23.66
CA GLY A 139 11.93 -4.53 -22.73
C GLY A 139 11.88 -5.59 -21.62
N PRO A 140 12.99 -5.82 -20.90
CA PRO A 140 12.98 -6.75 -19.78
C PRO A 140 12.01 -6.29 -18.69
N GLY A 141 11.88 -4.97 -18.48
CA GLY A 141 10.93 -4.35 -17.56
C GLY A 141 9.46 -4.51 -17.92
N GLY A 142 8.60 -4.37 -16.92
CA GLY A 142 7.17 -4.31 -17.18
C GLY A 142 6.32 -3.96 -15.98
N PHE A 143 5.10 -3.54 -16.29
CA PHE A 143 4.06 -3.28 -15.32
C PHE A 143 2.79 -3.99 -15.78
N TRP A 144 2.27 -4.86 -14.94
CA TRP A 144 1.08 -5.65 -15.22
C TRP A 144 -0.03 -5.29 -14.25
N VAL A 145 -1.25 -5.29 -14.75
CA VAL A 145 -2.46 -5.06 -13.99
C VAL A 145 -3.32 -6.32 -14.05
N ALA A 146 -3.84 -6.72 -12.90
CA ALA A 146 -4.94 -7.68 -12.80
C ALA A 146 -6.23 -6.87 -12.84
N ALA A 147 -7.06 -7.13 -13.85
CA ALA A 147 -8.29 -6.39 -14.07
C ALA A 147 -9.47 -7.36 -14.20
N ILE A 148 -10.61 -6.98 -13.63
CA ILE A 148 -11.88 -7.66 -13.83
C ILE A 148 -12.64 -6.90 -14.92
N GLU A 149 -12.98 -7.58 -16.00
CA GLU A 149 -13.82 -6.99 -17.04
C GLU A 149 -15.28 -6.93 -16.57
N SER A 150 -15.90 -5.77 -16.75
CA SER A 150 -17.35 -5.65 -16.60
C SER A 150 -18.05 -6.50 -17.66
N PRO A 151 -19.24 -7.08 -17.39
CA PRO A 151 -20.00 -7.86 -18.38
C PRO A 151 -20.23 -7.13 -19.71
N ASP A 152 -20.33 -5.80 -19.66
CA ASP A 152 -20.53 -4.94 -20.83
C ASP A 152 -19.25 -4.69 -21.64
N LYS A 153 -18.09 -5.20 -21.18
CA LYS A 153 -16.73 -4.99 -21.74
C LYS A 153 -16.30 -3.53 -21.92
N LYS A 154 -17.09 -2.58 -21.40
CA LYS A 154 -16.83 -1.13 -21.51
C LYS A 154 -15.90 -0.61 -20.43
N THR A 155 -15.88 -1.26 -19.27
CA THR A 155 -15.08 -0.86 -18.12
C THR A 155 -14.33 -2.06 -17.56
N SER A 156 -13.07 -1.83 -17.19
CA SER A 156 -12.28 -2.80 -16.44
C SER A 156 -11.92 -2.21 -15.09
N GLU A 157 -12.16 -2.95 -14.02
CA GLU A 157 -11.75 -2.60 -12.66
C GLU A 157 -10.37 -3.19 -12.39
N VAL A 158 -9.39 -2.36 -12.06
CA VAL A 158 -8.06 -2.83 -11.67
C VAL A 158 -8.12 -3.32 -10.23
N VAL A 159 -7.94 -4.62 -10.04
CA VAL A 159 -8.01 -5.29 -8.73
C VAL A 159 -6.64 -5.62 -8.17
N GLY A 160 -5.59 -5.47 -8.95
CA GLY A 160 -4.20 -5.65 -8.52
C GLY A 160 -3.23 -5.16 -9.58
N TYR A 161 -1.98 -4.97 -9.19
CA TYR A 161 -0.90 -4.72 -10.12
C TYR A 161 0.45 -5.16 -9.56
N LEU A 162 1.41 -5.31 -10.46
CA LEU A 162 2.80 -5.56 -10.15
C LEU A 162 3.72 -4.81 -11.11
N GLY A 163 4.87 -4.37 -10.62
CA GLY A 163 5.90 -3.68 -11.39
C GLY A 163 7.27 -4.30 -11.15
N PHE A 164 7.92 -4.72 -12.23
CA PHE A 164 9.28 -5.27 -12.24
C PHE A 164 10.26 -4.29 -12.87
N ASP A 165 11.41 -4.10 -12.23
CA ASP A 165 12.52 -3.30 -12.74
C ASP A 165 13.77 -4.16 -12.87
N TYR A 166 14.38 -4.13 -14.06
CA TYR A 166 15.59 -4.90 -14.41
C TYR A 166 16.83 -4.01 -14.49
N ARG A 167 16.73 -2.72 -14.14
CA ARG A 167 17.85 -1.76 -14.21
C ARG A 167 18.79 -1.82 -13.01
N VAL A 168 18.38 -2.50 -11.94
CA VAL A 168 19.09 -2.44 -10.65
C VAL A 168 20.28 -3.39 -10.60
N ASP A 169 20.24 -4.47 -11.37
CA ASP A 169 21.27 -5.51 -11.39
C ASP A 169 21.90 -5.58 -12.81
N PRO A 170 23.23 -5.62 -12.94
CA PRO A 170 23.87 -5.89 -14.23
C PRO A 170 23.58 -7.29 -14.78
N ASP A 171 23.06 -8.22 -13.97
CA ASP A 171 22.62 -9.53 -14.42
C ASP A 171 21.26 -9.45 -15.15
N PRO A 172 21.19 -9.72 -16.47
CA PRO A 172 19.94 -9.67 -17.23
C PRO A 172 18.93 -10.76 -16.82
N THR A 173 19.33 -11.73 -15.99
CA THR A 173 18.47 -12.77 -15.45
C THR A 173 17.84 -12.42 -14.10
N SER A 174 18.28 -11.31 -13.49
CA SER A 174 17.80 -10.81 -12.20
C SER A 174 16.84 -9.64 -12.41
N GLY A 175 15.60 -9.78 -11.93
CA GLY A 175 14.59 -8.71 -11.95
C GLY A 175 14.15 -8.37 -10.53
N GLU A 176 14.10 -7.08 -10.19
CA GLU A 176 13.61 -6.62 -8.89
C GLU A 176 12.09 -6.39 -8.95
N LEU A 177 11.34 -7.10 -8.12
CA LEU A 177 9.94 -6.79 -7.88
C LEU A 177 9.84 -5.53 -7.02
N ARG A 178 9.56 -4.38 -7.64
CA ARG A 178 9.47 -3.10 -6.93
C ARG A 178 8.14 -2.87 -6.24
N ARG A 179 7.05 -3.30 -6.88
CA ARG A 179 5.70 -3.06 -6.38
C ARG A 179 4.80 -4.24 -6.67
N MET A 180 4.04 -4.64 -5.66
CA MET A 180 2.93 -5.57 -5.82
C MET A 180 1.83 -5.20 -4.86
N ILE A 181 0.63 -4.90 -5.38
CA ILE A 181 -0.54 -4.60 -4.56
C ILE A 181 -1.75 -5.31 -5.14
N VAL A 182 -2.55 -5.90 -4.25
CA VAL A 182 -3.83 -6.52 -4.58
C VAL A 182 -4.90 -5.90 -3.70
N SER A 183 -6.02 -5.52 -4.31
CA SER A 183 -7.23 -5.02 -3.67
C SER A 183 -7.70 -5.98 -2.60
N MET A 184 -8.03 -5.43 -1.43
CA MET A 184 -8.49 -6.19 -0.26
C MET A 184 -9.69 -7.08 -0.58
N ASN A 185 -10.64 -6.56 -1.36
CA ASN A 185 -11.86 -7.26 -1.75
C ASN A 185 -11.61 -8.48 -2.66
N HIS A 186 -10.39 -8.58 -3.19
CA HIS A 186 -9.96 -9.57 -4.17
C HIS A 186 -8.80 -10.44 -3.67
N ARG A 187 -8.32 -10.22 -2.44
CA ARG A 187 -7.35 -11.11 -1.80
C ARG A 187 -7.93 -12.50 -1.59
N ARG A 188 -7.04 -13.51 -1.50
CA ARG A 188 -7.40 -14.93 -1.29
C ARG A 188 -8.28 -15.56 -2.37
N ARG A 189 -8.49 -14.87 -3.51
CA ARG A 189 -9.15 -15.43 -4.71
C ARG A 189 -8.16 -16.09 -5.68
N LYS A 190 -7.00 -16.54 -5.19
CA LYS A 190 -5.92 -17.14 -5.98
C LYS A 190 -5.41 -16.26 -7.14
N ILE A 191 -5.57 -14.93 -7.08
CA ILE A 191 -5.12 -14.00 -8.14
C ILE A 191 -3.60 -14.08 -8.36
N GLY A 192 -2.83 -14.23 -7.28
CA GLY A 192 -1.39 -14.44 -7.39
C GLY A 192 -0.99 -15.78 -8.02
N VAL A 193 -1.86 -16.80 -7.96
CA VAL A 193 -1.64 -18.11 -8.60
C VAL A 193 -2.04 -18.06 -10.07
N ALA A 194 -3.12 -17.36 -10.41
CA ALA A 194 -3.50 -17.14 -11.81
C ALA A 194 -2.44 -16.35 -12.60
N ALA A 195 -1.69 -15.48 -11.93
CA ALA A 195 -0.52 -14.80 -12.52
C ALA A 195 0.64 -15.74 -12.84
N HIS A 196 0.75 -16.85 -12.11
CA HIS A 196 1.76 -17.88 -12.34
C HIS A 196 1.34 -18.86 -13.45
N ASP A 197 0.05 -19.26 -13.48
CA ASP A 197 -0.42 -20.33 -14.38
C ASP A 197 -0.97 -19.84 -15.74
N GLY A 198 -1.28 -18.55 -15.90
CA GLY A 198 -1.82 -17.99 -17.15
C GLY A 198 -0.81 -17.80 -18.29
N GLY A 199 0.44 -18.25 -18.10
CA GLY A 199 1.56 -18.13 -19.03
C GLY A 199 1.71 -19.32 -19.96
N ASP A 200 0.70 -19.65 -20.78
CA ASP A 200 0.84 -20.57 -21.92
C ASP A 200 1.59 -19.92 -23.11
N ARG A 201 2.31 -18.82 -22.85
CA ARG A 201 3.37 -18.32 -23.73
C ARG A 201 4.71 -18.62 -23.05
N PRO A 202 5.68 -19.21 -23.76
CA PRO A 202 6.97 -19.57 -23.16
C PRO A 202 7.67 -18.30 -22.68
N CYS A 203 7.62 -18.04 -21.38
CA CYS A 203 8.66 -17.27 -20.72
C CYS A 203 9.93 -18.13 -20.75
N PRO A 204 11.10 -17.57 -21.12
CA PRO A 204 12.34 -18.31 -21.09
C PRO A 204 12.59 -18.79 -19.65
N GLU A 205 12.88 -20.08 -19.59
CA GLU A 205 13.24 -20.89 -18.44
C GLU A 205 14.34 -20.24 -17.60
N ALA A 206 13.93 -19.42 -16.62
CA ALA A 206 14.82 -18.89 -15.60
C ALA A 206 13.99 -18.51 -14.37
N LEU A 207 13.61 -19.50 -13.55
CA LEU A 207 13.53 -19.22 -12.11
C LEU A 207 13.69 -20.50 -11.28
N ALA A 208 14.83 -20.49 -10.60
CA ALA A 208 15.28 -21.43 -9.59
C ALA A 208 14.20 -21.83 -8.58
N THR A 209 14.12 -23.13 -8.36
CA THR A 209 13.73 -23.76 -7.11
C THR A 209 14.45 -23.10 -5.94
N VAL A 210 13.71 -22.36 -5.12
CA VAL A 210 14.10 -22.03 -3.75
C VAL A 210 13.62 -23.18 -2.88
N ASP A 211 14.51 -24.15 -2.64
CA ASP A 211 14.34 -25.14 -1.59
C ASP A 211 14.46 -24.44 -0.23
N HIS A 212 13.38 -24.50 0.55
CA HIS A 212 13.43 -24.16 1.97
C HIS A 212 13.98 -25.38 2.74
N ALA A 213 15.24 -25.26 3.18
CA ALA A 213 15.78 -25.98 4.33
C ALA A 213 15.85 -25.04 5.54
#